data_AF-A0A957BMP4-F1
#
_entry.id   AF-A0A957BMP4-F1
#
_cell.length_a   1.000
_cell.length_b   1.000
_cell.length_c   1.000
_cell.angle_alpha   90.00
_cell.angle_beta   90.00
_cell.angle_gamma   90.00
#
_symmetry.space_group_name_H-M   'P 1'
#
loop_
_entity.id
_entity.type
_entity.pdbx_description
1 polymer ?
#
loop_
_entity_poly.entity_id
_entity_poly.type
_entity_poly.pdbx_seq_one_letter_code
_entity_poly.pdbx_strand_id
1 'polypeptide(L)'
;YLAFCRSLFGNSALDTVPLSLEINAFYARVFASLRRFQTVLDGSFSAAQRRHIMDELGETGSDFRWQFYQNGLSGEVMQTPVEEIVAFLDVAQAYVEHSLRANKRNDNLFHAYNILHLTDGAASVGHLYEMLEGQVAILASGLLSGDESLALLRSLRHSALYQPEQQSYILYPERSLPGFLQKNCLTPDQVSDVALLGMLTEKQDKSLVMRDADGVYHFSGHIRNLQDVNRALDSLKSQPWYAELVEAESQKIKALFEATFHHNEFTGRSGTFFAYEGLGSVYWHMVAKLLLAAQETALRFKGDATADALRECYADIRRGFGFNKPPQAYGAFPADPYSHTPKGQGAKQPGMTGMVKEVILTRRAETGFDIAGGKLVFDPILMDRRELLTRSATFSYLDVRGQVQEIELPTGSLAYTICQTPVVFQSSERMCITVHHADGAVREIAGHALDEVTSSQIFQRDGAVSYLTVSMLLNE
;
A
#
# COMPACT_ATOMS: atom_id res chain seq x y z
N TYR A 1 -8.67 -1.15 -9.58
CA TYR A 1 -8.39 -1.60 -10.97
C TYR A 1 -9.60 -2.25 -11.62
N LEU A 2 -10.14 -3.37 -11.09
CA LEU A 2 -11.31 -4.04 -11.68
C LEU A 2 -12.51 -3.09 -11.88
N ALA A 3 -12.88 -2.32 -10.86
CA ALA A 3 -13.93 -1.31 -10.97
C ALA A 3 -13.68 -0.25 -12.07
N PHE A 4 -12.42 0.15 -12.27
CA PHE A 4 -12.03 1.05 -13.36
C PHE A 4 -12.20 0.39 -14.72
N CYS A 5 -11.67 -0.82 -14.92
CA CYS A 5 -11.82 -1.55 -16.18
C CYS A 5 -13.29 -1.82 -16.50
N ARG A 6 -14.09 -2.20 -15.50
CA ARG A 6 -15.53 -2.40 -15.69
C ARG A 6 -16.21 -1.12 -16.18
N SER A 7 -15.92 0.02 -15.55
CA SER A 7 -16.44 1.31 -16.00
C SER A 7 -15.94 1.67 -17.41
N LEU A 8 -14.66 1.42 -17.70
CA LEU A 8 -14.05 1.70 -19.01
C LEU A 8 -14.74 0.91 -20.13
N PHE A 9 -14.90 -0.40 -19.95
CA PHE A 9 -15.54 -1.26 -20.94
C PHE A 9 -17.05 -1.05 -20.99
N GLY A 10 -17.72 -0.85 -19.85
CA GLY A 10 -19.17 -0.62 -19.79
C GLY A 10 -19.61 0.72 -20.39
N ASN A 11 -18.73 1.72 -20.42
CA ASN A 11 -18.98 3.00 -21.09
C ASN A 11 -18.41 3.05 -22.52
N SER A 12 -17.85 1.94 -23.02
CA SER A 12 -17.33 1.86 -24.38
C SER A 12 -18.48 1.81 -25.40
N ALA A 13 -18.28 2.41 -26.57
CA ALA A 13 -19.19 2.28 -27.71
C ALA A 13 -18.89 1.04 -28.58
N LEU A 14 -17.93 0.21 -28.18
CA LEU A 14 -17.53 -1.00 -28.91
C LEU A 14 -18.45 -2.18 -28.53
N ASP A 15 -18.93 -2.92 -29.52
CA ASP A 15 -19.68 -4.16 -29.30
C ASP A 15 -18.73 -5.33 -28.97
N THR A 16 -17.57 -5.40 -29.65
CA THR A 16 -16.56 -6.44 -29.47
C THR A 16 -15.16 -5.86 -29.37
N VAL A 17 -14.24 -6.63 -28.78
CA VAL A 17 -12.80 -6.37 -28.79
C VAL A 17 -12.02 -7.59 -29.29
N PRO A 18 -10.94 -7.42 -30.07
CA PRO A 18 -10.11 -8.52 -30.51
C PRO A 18 -9.21 -9.01 -29.36
N LEU A 19 -9.28 -10.29 -29.04
CA LEU A 19 -8.36 -10.97 -28.13
C LEU A 19 -7.63 -12.09 -28.86
N SER A 20 -6.35 -12.34 -28.54
CA SER A 20 -5.66 -13.53 -29.04
C SER A 20 -6.44 -14.79 -28.67
N LEU A 21 -6.54 -15.76 -29.57
CA LEU A 21 -7.31 -16.99 -29.37
C LEU A 21 -6.95 -17.68 -28.04
N GLU A 22 -5.66 -17.75 -27.70
CA GLU A 22 -5.15 -18.38 -26.49
C GLU A 22 -5.52 -17.59 -25.23
N ILE A 23 -5.51 -16.25 -25.29
CA ILE A 23 -5.96 -15.39 -24.19
C ILE A 23 -7.47 -15.52 -24.01
N ASN A 24 -8.22 -15.62 -25.11
CA ASN A 24 -9.66 -15.84 -25.06
C ASN A 24 -10.00 -17.15 -24.33
N ALA A 25 -9.36 -18.25 -24.74
CA ALA A 25 -9.52 -19.54 -24.09
C ALA A 25 -9.11 -19.51 -22.61
N PHE A 26 -8.03 -18.81 -22.26
CA PHE A 26 -7.58 -18.67 -20.88
C PHE A 26 -8.60 -17.91 -20.01
N TYR A 27 -9.04 -16.71 -20.41
CA TYR A 27 -10.01 -15.96 -19.60
C TYR A 27 -11.34 -16.71 -19.50
N ALA A 28 -11.78 -17.39 -20.56
CA ALA A 28 -13.04 -18.13 -20.56
C ALA A 28 -13.01 -19.28 -19.52
N ARG A 29 -11.88 -20.00 -19.42
CA ARG A 29 -11.68 -21.02 -18.38
C ARG A 29 -11.67 -20.42 -16.97
N VAL A 30 -10.94 -19.31 -16.76
CA VAL A 30 -10.95 -18.61 -15.48
C VAL A 30 -12.37 -18.17 -15.10
N PHE A 31 -13.11 -17.58 -16.05
CA PHE A 31 -14.47 -17.12 -15.83
C PHE A 31 -15.42 -18.29 -15.47
N ALA A 32 -15.32 -19.41 -16.18
CA ALA A 32 -16.09 -20.62 -15.88
C ALA A 32 -15.81 -21.16 -14.47
N SER A 33 -14.53 -21.20 -14.04
CA SER A 33 -14.17 -21.58 -12.67
C SER A 33 -14.76 -20.61 -11.65
N LEU A 34 -14.62 -19.29 -11.84
CA LEU A 34 -15.20 -18.30 -10.91
C LEU A 34 -16.73 -18.43 -10.80
N ARG A 35 -17.45 -18.66 -11.91
CA ARG A 35 -18.91 -18.85 -11.88
C ARG A 35 -19.32 -20.12 -11.12
N ARG A 36 -18.53 -21.19 -11.20
CA ARG A 36 -18.79 -22.46 -10.51
C ARG A 36 -18.81 -22.32 -8.99
N PHE A 37 -17.94 -21.48 -8.43
CA PHE A 37 -17.84 -21.25 -6.99
C PHE A 37 -18.65 -20.03 -6.51
N GLN A 38 -19.40 -19.36 -7.39
CA GLN A 38 -19.99 -18.05 -7.09
C GLN A 38 -20.96 -18.08 -5.90
N THR A 39 -21.68 -19.19 -5.69
CA THR A 39 -22.61 -19.36 -4.56
C THR A 39 -21.90 -19.39 -3.20
N VAL A 40 -20.57 -19.61 -3.16
CA VAL A 40 -19.80 -19.59 -1.90
C VAL A 40 -19.64 -18.15 -1.38
N LEU A 41 -19.82 -17.13 -2.24
CA LEU A 41 -19.75 -15.72 -1.86
C LEU A 41 -20.88 -15.31 -0.90
N ASP A 42 -21.98 -16.06 -0.82
CA ASP A 42 -23.08 -15.83 0.13
C ASP A 42 -22.67 -16.15 1.58
N GLY A 43 -21.54 -16.84 1.77
CA GLY A 43 -21.02 -17.25 3.08
C GLY A 43 -19.51 -17.06 3.17
N SER A 44 -18.81 -18.04 3.73
CA SER A 44 -17.35 -18.05 3.84
C SER A 44 -16.75 -19.28 3.17
N PHE A 45 -15.55 -19.11 2.62
CA PHE A 45 -14.80 -20.23 2.05
C PHE A 45 -14.23 -21.12 3.16
N SER A 46 -14.61 -22.40 3.16
CA SER A 46 -13.87 -23.42 3.89
C SER A 46 -12.45 -23.60 3.32
N ALA A 47 -11.54 -24.18 4.10
CA ALA A 47 -10.18 -24.45 3.64
C ALA A 47 -10.14 -25.40 2.43
N ALA A 48 -11.06 -26.37 2.37
CA ALA A 48 -11.17 -27.30 1.24
C ALA A 48 -11.70 -26.59 -0.02
N GLN A 49 -12.76 -25.78 0.08
CA GLN A 49 -13.26 -24.99 -1.05
C GLN A 49 -12.21 -24.00 -1.57
N ARG A 50 -11.47 -23.35 -0.66
CA ARG A 50 -10.38 -22.43 -1.01
C ARG A 50 -9.28 -23.16 -1.76
N ARG A 51 -8.92 -24.38 -1.33
CA ARG A 51 -7.96 -25.21 -2.04
C ARG A 51 -8.45 -25.57 -3.44
N HIS A 52 -9.70 -25.99 -3.56
CA HIS A 52 -10.29 -26.40 -4.83
C HIS A 52 -10.27 -25.27 -5.87
N ILE A 53 -10.77 -24.08 -5.54
CA ILE A 53 -10.73 -22.95 -6.48
C ILE A 53 -9.29 -22.50 -6.77
N MET A 54 -8.39 -22.55 -5.79
CA MET A 54 -6.97 -22.22 -5.98
C MET A 54 -6.29 -23.16 -6.97
N ASP A 55 -6.52 -24.47 -6.85
CA ASP A 55 -5.97 -25.49 -7.75
C ASP A 55 -6.53 -25.30 -9.17
N GLU A 56 -7.85 -25.12 -9.33
CA GLU A 56 -8.45 -24.89 -10.66
C GLU A 56 -7.90 -23.65 -11.38
N LEU A 57 -7.79 -22.53 -10.65
CA LEU A 57 -7.25 -21.28 -11.21
C LEU A 57 -5.76 -21.41 -11.49
N GLY A 58 -5.02 -22.05 -10.59
CA GLY A 58 -3.59 -22.31 -10.71
C GLY A 58 -3.25 -23.21 -11.90
N GLU A 59 -3.99 -24.30 -12.09
CA GLU A 59 -3.87 -25.20 -13.25
C GLU A 59 -4.22 -24.46 -14.54
N THR A 60 -5.33 -23.71 -14.57
CA THR A 60 -5.73 -22.94 -15.75
C THR A 60 -4.65 -21.93 -16.17
N GLY A 61 -4.04 -21.22 -15.22
CA GLY A 61 -2.90 -20.34 -15.49
C GLY A 61 -1.62 -21.11 -15.86
N SER A 62 -1.49 -22.36 -15.43
CA SER A 62 -0.36 -23.26 -15.78
C SER A 62 -0.43 -23.74 -17.20
N ASP A 63 -1.60 -24.20 -17.62
CA ASP A 63 -1.84 -24.66 -18.97
C ASP A 63 -1.59 -23.52 -19.98
N PHE A 64 -2.13 -22.32 -19.70
CA PHE A 64 -1.94 -21.16 -20.56
C PHE A 64 -0.45 -20.80 -20.71
N ARG A 65 0.29 -20.64 -19.60
CA ARG A 65 1.70 -20.25 -19.67
C ARG A 65 2.57 -21.32 -20.32
N TRP A 66 2.30 -22.60 -20.06
CA TRP A 66 3.05 -23.69 -20.69
C TRP A 66 2.80 -23.78 -22.19
N GLN A 67 1.55 -23.61 -22.62
CA GLN A 67 1.21 -23.53 -24.03
C GLN A 67 1.93 -22.36 -24.71
N PHE A 68 1.94 -21.18 -24.07
CA PHE A 68 2.66 -20.02 -24.57
C PHE A 68 4.19 -20.25 -24.62
N TYR A 69 4.79 -20.84 -23.59
CA TYR A 69 6.24 -21.10 -23.58
C TYR A 69 6.69 -22.09 -24.65
N GLN A 70 5.84 -23.06 -24.99
CA GLN A 70 6.16 -24.08 -25.99
C GLN A 70 5.87 -23.60 -27.42
N ASN A 71 4.75 -22.89 -27.62
CA ASN A 71 4.19 -22.65 -28.96
C ASN A 71 4.03 -21.16 -29.31
N GLY A 72 4.24 -20.25 -28.36
CA GLY A 72 3.94 -18.82 -28.54
C GLY A 72 2.44 -18.56 -28.68
N LEU A 73 2.10 -17.39 -29.23
CA LEU A 73 0.75 -17.07 -29.69
C LEU A 73 0.66 -17.36 -31.18
N SER A 74 -0.45 -17.94 -31.63
CA SER A 74 -0.72 -18.23 -33.04
C SER A 74 -0.82 -16.99 -33.91
N GLY A 75 -1.14 -15.83 -33.31
CA GLY A 75 -1.51 -14.60 -34.02
C GLY A 75 -2.99 -14.56 -34.43
N GLU A 76 -3.74 -15.64 -34.21
CA GLU A 76 -5.18 -15.66 -34.42
C GLU A 76 -5.89 -14.83 -33.34
N VAL A 77 -6.95 -14.13 -33.74
CA VAL A 77 -7.75 -13.28 -32.86
C VAL A 77 -9.22 -13.67 -32.91
N MET A 78 -9.87 -13.61 -31.76
CA MET A 78 -11.31 -13.79 -31.60
C MET A 78 -11.96 -12.47 -31.20
N GLN A 79 -13.03 -12.10 -31.91
CA GLN A 79 -13.87 -10.97 -31.52
C GLN A 79 -14.69 -11.37 -30.30
N THR A 80 -14.39 -10.74 -29.16
CA THR A 80 -15.00 -11.06 -27.88
C THR A 80 -16.01 -9.97 -27.52
N PRO A 81 -17.28 -10.30 -27.22
CA PRO A 81 -18.27 -9.32 -26.82
C PRO A 81 -17.84 -8.53 -25.58
N VAL A 82 -18.00 -7.21 -25.60
CA VAL A 82 -17.66 -6.35 -24.46
C VAL A 82 -18.51 -6.71 -23.24
N GLU A 83 -19.76 -7.10 -23.44
CA GLU A 83 -20.65 -7.57 -22.37
C GLU A 83 -20.10 -8.79 -21.62
N GLU A 84 -19.42 -9.72 -22.30
CA GLU A 84 -18.82 -10.90 -21.66
C GLU A 84 -17.62 -10.50 -20.81
N ILE A 85 -16.82 -9.54 -21.27
CA ILE A 85 -15.69 -9.00 -20.50
C ILE A 85 -16.18 -8.28 -19.25
N VAL A 86 -17.24 -7.48 -19.37
CA VAL A 86 -17.88 -6.80 -18.23
C VAL A 86 -18.41 -7.82 -17.23
N ALA A 87 -19.12 -8.86 -17.69
CA ALA A 87 -19.63 -9.92 -16.83
C ALA A 87 -18.51 -10.69 -16.10
N PHE A 88 -17.38 -10.94 -16.78
CA PHE A 88 -16.20 -11.51 -16.14
C PHE A 88 -15.63 -10.59 -15.06
N LEU A 89 -15.47 -9.30 -15.35
CA LEU A 89 -14.97 -8.30 -14.41
C LEU A 89 -15.89 -8.15 -13.19
N ASP A 90 -17.20 -8.24 -13.37
CA ASP A 90 -18.17 -8.21 -12.28
C ASP A 90 -18.00 -9.39 -11.32
N VAL A 91 -17.91 -10.61 -11.87
CA VAL A 91 -17.68 -11.80 -11.04
C VAL A 91 -16.33 -11.70 -10.34
N ALA A 92 -15.26 -11.34 -11.05
CA ALA A 92 -13.94 -11.16 -10.45
C ALA A 92 -13.94 -10.10 -9.33
N GLN A 93 -14.63 -8.97 -9.54
CA GLN A 93 -14.78 -7.93 -8.53
C GLN A 93 -15.51 -8.44 -7.30
N ALA A 94 -16.60 -9.22 -7.45
CA ALA A 94 -17.33 -9.79 -6.31
C ALA A 94 -16.44 -10.69 -5.43
N TYR A 95 -15.57 -11.51 -6.03
CA TYR A 95 -14.58 -12.32 -5.29
C TYR A 95 -13.56 -11.47 -4.53
N VAL A 96 -13.06 -10.40 -5.16
CA VAL A 96 -12.10 -9.48 -4.52
C VAL A 96 -12.77 -8.74 -3.37
N GLU A 97 -13.97 -8.21 -3.55
CA GLU A 97 -14.71 -7.51 -2.51
C GLU A 97 -15.05 -8.43 -1.34
N HIS A 98 -15.53 -9.64 -1.60
CA HIS A 98 -15.74 -10.67 -0.58
C HIS A 98 -14.46 -10.94 0.22
N SER A 99 -13.33 -11.12 -0.48
CA SER A 99 -12.03 -11.36 0.15
C SER A 99 -11.57 -10.17 0.99
N LEU A 100 -11.75 -8.93 0.52
CA LEU A 100 -11.40 -7.72 1.27
C LEU A 100 -12.28 -7.58 2.53
N ARG A 101 -13.58 -7.83 2.42
CA ARG A 101 -14.52 -7.80 3.56
C ARG A 101 -14.15 -8.85 4.62
N ALA A 102 -13.75 -10.05 4.19
CA ALA A 102 -13.26 -11.11 5.08
C ALA A 102 -11.91 -10.79 5.75
N ASN A 103 -11.20 -9.74 5.32
CA ASN A 103 -9.91 -9.31 5.87
C ASN A 103 -10.01 -8.11 6.82
N LYS A 104 -11.24 -7.68 7.17
CA LYS A 104 -11.45 -6.68 8.21
C LYS A 104 -11.15 -7.29 9.58
N ARG A 105 -10.35 -6.58 10.38
CA ARG A 105 -10.05 -6.92 11.78
C ARG A 105 -11.10 -6.35 12.73
N ASN A 106 -11.12 -6.86 13.95
CA ASN A 106 -12.02 -6.40 15.01
C ASN A 106 -11.73 -4.96 15.47
N ASP A 107 -10.53 -4.44 15.22
CA ASP A 107 -10.10 -3.08 15.52
C ASP A 107 -10.36 -2.08 14.37
N ASN A 108 -11.17 -2.46 13.37
CA ASN A 108 -11.46 -1.72 12.14
C ASN A 108 -10.28 -1.50 11.18
N LEU A 109 -9.10 -2.05 11.49
CA LEU A 109 -8.02 -2.13 10.51
C LEU A 109 -8.25 -3.32 9.57
N PHE A 110 -7.42 -3.42 8.54
CA PHE A 110 -7.46 -4.51 7.58
C PHE A 110 -6.13 -5.26 7.56
N HIS A 111 -6.19 -6.58 7.38
CA HIS A 111 -5.00 -7.38 7.16
C HIS A 111 -4.30 -6.96 5.86
N ALA A 112 -2.98 -6.77 5.94
CA ALA A 112 -2.16 -6.41 4.77
C ALA A 112 -1.65 -7.66 4.05
N TYR A 113 -1.04 -8.56 4.81
CA TYR A 113 -0.48 -9.82 4.34
C TYR A 113 -0.94 -10.95 5.25
N ASN A 114 -1.18 -12.11 4.66
CA ASN A 114 -1.61 -13.32 5.34
C ASN A 114 -0.63 -14.47 5.07
N ILE A 115 -0.66 -15.48 5.92
CA ILE A 115 0.09 -16.73 5.74
C ILE A 115 -0.87 -17.76 5.14
N LEU A 116 -0.45 -18.38 4.04
CA LEU A 116 -1.19 -19.51 3.45
C LEU A 116 -0.60 -20.82 3.97
N HIS A 117 -1.42 -21.62 4.65
CA HIS A 117 -1.06 -22.96 5.10
C HIS A 117 -1.69 -23.99 4.15
N LEU A 118 -0.83 -24.76 3.47
CA LEU A 118 -1.26 -25.78 2.53
C LEU A 118 -1.06 -27.16 3.15
N THR A 119 -2.14 -27.94 3.17
CA THR A 119 -2.12 -29.37 3.49
C THR A 119 -2.74 -30.15 2.34
N ASP A 120 -2.76 -31.47 2.44
CA ASP A 120 -3.50 -32.27 1.46
C ASP A 120 -4.99 -31.88 1.48
N GLY A 121 -5.53 -31.56 0.30
CA GLY A 121 -6.93 -31.13 0.11
C GLY A 121 -7.37 -29.81 0.77
N ALA A 122 -6.52 -29.05 1.46
CA ALA A 122 -6.94 -27.84 2.16
C ALA A 122 -5.94 -26.68 2.08
N ALA A 123 -6.47 -25.45 2.11
CA ALA A 123 -5.74 -24.19 2.11
C ALA A 123 -6.35 -23.27 3.18
N SER A 124 -5.71 -23.17 4.35
CA SER A 124 -6.14 -22.30 5.43
C SER A 124 -5.32 -21.01 5.49
N VAL A 125 -5.90 -19.97 6.08
CA VAL A 125 -5.31 -18.62 6.14
C VAL A 125 -4.98 -18.30 7.60
N GLY A 126 -3.71 -18.01 7.86
CA GLY A 126 -3.23 -17.38 9.09
C GLY A 126 -3.07 -15.88 8.89
N HIS A 127 -3.18 -15.10 9.96
CA HIS A 127 -3.10 -13.65 9.90
C HIS A 127 -1.81 -13.13 10.52
N LEU A 128 -1.23 -12.10 9.91
CA LEU A 128 -0.13 -11.33 10.49
C LEU A 128 -0.67 -10.14 11.29
N TYR A 129 0.26 -9.52 12.02
CA TYR A 129 0.08 -8.27 12.74
C TYR A 129 -0.38 -7.12 11.83
N GLU A 130 -0.95 -6.06 12.40
CA GLU A 130 -1.36 -4.89 11.63
C GLU A 130 -0.18 -4.23 10.92
N MET A 131 -0.41 -3.72 9.71
CA MET A 131 0.60 -3.02 8.93
C MET A 131 0.00 -1.80 8.25
N LEU A 132 0.73 -0.69 8.22
CA LEU A 132 0.28 0.57 7.63
C LEU A 132 -0.13 0.39 6.15
N GLU A 133 0.62 -0.43 5.40
CA GLU A 133 0.40 -0.65 3.98
C GLU A 133 -1.00 -1.22 3.66
N GLY A 134 -1.52 -2.12 4.49
CA GLY A 134 -2.87 -2.66 4.30
C GLY A 134 -3.96 -1.58 4.44
N GLN A 135 -3.70 -0.58 5.28
CA GLN A 135 -4.64 0.50 5.58
C GLN A 135 -4.68 1.49 4.41
N VAL A 136 -3.50 1.80 3.87
CA VAL A 136 -3.36 2.56 2.61
C VAL A 136 -4.11 1.87 1.48
N ALA A 137 -3.87 0.56 1.30
CA ALA A 137 -4.45 -0.20 0.20
C ALA A 137 -5.99 -0.27 0.27
N ILE A 138 -6.57 -0.52 1.44
CA ILE A 138 -8.03 -0.60 1.58
C ILE A 138 -8.72 0.76 1.42
N LEU A 139 -8.13 1.85 1.92
CA LEU A 139 -8.65 3.21 1.70
C LEU A 139 -8.64 3.58 0.20
N ALA A 140 -7.56 3.21 -0.49
CA ALA A 140 -7.41 3.45 -1.93
C ALA A 140 -8.24 2.47 -2.81
N SER A 141 -8.83 1.42 -2.24
CA SER A 141 -9.55 0.39 -3.00
C SER A 141 -10.86 0.90 -3.63
N GLY A 142 -11.47 1.92 -3.03
CA GLY A 142 -12.81 2.41 -3.37
C GLY A 142 -13.97 1.58 -2.78
N LEU A 143 -13.68 0.54 -1.99
CA LEU A 143 -14.69 -0.35 -1.41
C LEU A 143 -15.42 0.22 -0.19
N LEU A 144 -14.70 0.97 0.65
CA LEU A 144 -15.21 1.45 1.93
C LEU A 144 -16.16 2.63 1.72
N SER A 145 -17.24 2.67 2.51
CA SER A 145 -18.07 3.87 2.67
C SER A 145 -17.35 4.99 3.44
N GLY A 146 -17.94 6.19 3.49
CA GLY A 146 -17.42 7.32 4.27
C GLY A 146 -17.26 6.97 5.76
N ASP A 147 -18.28 6.35 6.35
CA ASP A 147 -18.26 5.89 7.75
C ASP A 147 -17.17 4.84 8.01
N GLU A 148 -17.05 3.84 7.12
CA GLU A 148 -16.03 2.79 7.27
C GLU A 148 -14.61 3.35 7.15
N SER A 149 -14.41 4.28 6.21
CA SER A 149 -13.13 4.95 6.02
C SER A 149 -12.76 5.82 7.23
N LEU A 150 -13.74 6.54 7.78
CA LEU A 150 -13.55 7.36 8.98
C LEU A 150 -13.25 6.49 10.22
N ALA A 151 -13.97 5.38 10.39
CA ALA A 151 -13.73 4.43 11.46
C ALA A 151 -12.32 3.84 11.38
N LEU A 152 -11.85 3.48 10.18
CA LEU A 152 -10.50 3.00 9.95
C LEU A 152 -9.46 4.08 10.29
N LEU A 153 -9.58 5.30 9.77
CA LEU A 153 -8.62 6.39 10.01
C LEU A 153 -8.53 6.75 11.50
N ARG A 154 -9.67 6.80 12.20
CA ARG A 154 -9.71 7.01 13.65
C ARG A 154 -9.07 5.85 14.40
N SER A 155 -9.32 4.60 14.00
CA SER A 155 -8.73 3.44 14.67
C SER A 155 -7.22 3.37 14.43
N LEU A 156 -6.76 3.69 13.21
CA LEU A 156 -5.34 3.80 12.86
C LEU A 156 -4.61 4.81 13.75
N ARG A 157 -5.22 5.98 14.00
CA ARG A 157 -4.69 7.02 14.89
C ARG A 157 -4.49 6.57 16.35
N HIS A 158 -5.24 5.57 16.80
CA HIS A 158 -5.18 4.98 18.14
C HIS A 158 -4.50 3.60 18.18
N SER A 159 -4.01 3.11 17.03
CA SER A 159 -3.35 1.81 16.93
C SER A 159 -1.89 1.86 17.38
N ALA A 160 -1.27 0.69 17.53
CA ALA A 160 0.16 0.57 17.79
C ALA A 160 1.05 1.06 16.63
N LEU A 161 0.46 1.40 15.47
CA LEU A 161 1.17 2.00 14.34
C LEU A 161 1.42 3.49 14.54
N TYR A 162 0.67 4.18 15.41
CA TYR A 162 0.89 5.61 15.64
C TYR A 162 2.09 5.82 16.57
N GLN A 163 3.06 6.62 16.13
CA GLN A 163 4.24 7.03 16.90
C GLN A 163 4.09 8.50 17.32
N PRO A 164 3.77 8.78 18.60
CA PRO A 164 3.50 10.14 19.09
C PRO A 164 4.66 11.11 18.92
N GLU A 165 5.90 10.66 19.11
CA GLU A 165 7.09 11.51 19.04
C GLU A 165 7.29 12.12 17.64
N GLN A 166 6.88 11.38 16.61
CA GLN A 166 6.91 11.85 15.22
C GLN A 166 5.54 12.32 14.73
N GLN A 167 4.49 12.24 15.54
CA GLN A 167 3.11 12.48 15.12
C GLN A 167 2.76 11.81 13.79
N SER A 168 3.21 10.57 13.61
CA SER A 168 3.19 9.86 12.33
C SER A 168 3.05 8.35 12.55
N TYR A 169 3.21 7.55 11.51
CA TYR A 169 2.93 6.12 11.52
C TYR A 169 4.17 5.28 11.18
N ILE A 170 4.41 4.23 11.95
CA ILE A 170 5.37 3.17 11.63
C ILE A 170 4.73 2.10 10.73
N LEU A 171 5.54 1.30 10.04
CA LEU A 171 5.03 0.30 9.09
C LEU A 171 4.28 -0.84 9.77
N TYR A 172 4.72 -1.22 10.96
CA TYR A 172 4.17 -2.29 11.78
C TYR A 172 4.58 -2.10 13.24
N PRO A 173 3.83 -2.69 14.20
CA PRO A 173 4.09 -2.50 15.62
C PRO A 173 5.52 -2.87 16.01
N GLU A 174 6.07 -2.12 16.97
CA GLU A 174 7.28 -2.55 17.65
C GLU A 174 7.06 -3.90 18.34
N ARG A 175 8.07 -4.75 18.29
CA ARG A 175 8.06 -6.05 18.96
C ARG A 175 9.18 -6.08 19.99
N SER A 176 8.87 -6.59 21.19
CA SER A 176 9.91 -6.95 22.14
C SER A 176 10.56 -8.23 21.62
N LEU A 177 11.78 -8.11 21.08
CA LEU A 177 12.56 -9.26 20.68
C LEU A 177 13.25 -9.84 21.92
N PRO A 178 13.26 -11.17 22.08
CA PRO A 178 14.00 -11.79 23.18
C PRO A 178 15.45 -11.34 23.15
N GLY A 179 15.98 -10.99 24.33
CA GLY A 179 17.39 -10.68 24.48
C GLY A 179 18.25 -11.88 24.08
N PHE A 180 19.53 -11.66 23.75
CA PHE A 180 20.41 -12.71 23.23
C PHE A 180 20.39 -14.01 24.08
N LEU A 181 20.40 -13.88 25.40
CA LEU A 181 20.37 -15.00 26.35
C LEU A 181 19.01 -15.71 26.44
N GLN A 182 17.93 -15.10 25.95
CA GLN A 182 16.56 -15.64 26.03
C GLN A 182 16.12 -16.32 24.72
N LYS A 183 16.81 -16.07 23.59
CA LYS A 183 16.35 -16.48 22.26
C LYS A 183 16.32 -18.00 22.03
N ASN A 184 17.17 -18.72 22.73
CA ASN A 184 17.50 -20.11 22.43
C ASN A 184 17.52 -20.89 23.73
N CYS A 185 16.39 -21.02 24.40
CA CYS A 185 16.27 -21.70 25.67
C CYS A 185 15.22 -22.79 25.57
N LEU A 186 15.62 -24.02 25.92
CA LEU A 186 14.77 -25.20 26.01
C LEU A 186 14.68 -25.61 27.47
N THR A 187 13.47 -25.96 27.89
CA THR A 187 13.23 -26.51 29.23
C THR A 187 13.74 -27.96 29.31
N PRO A 188 14.11 -28.45 30.51
CA PRO A 188 14.49 -29.84 30.70
C PRO A 188 13.42 -30.83 30.22
N ASP A 189 12.14 -30.53 30.44
CA ASP A 189 11.02 -31.38 30.02
C ASP A 189 10.99 -31.56 28.50
N GLN A 190 11.10 -30.46 27.75
CA GLN A 190 11.16 -30.46 26.27
C GLN A 190 12.31 -31.29 25.71
N VAL A 191 13.43 -31.39 26.45
CA VAL A 191 14.59 -32.20 26.04
C VAL A 191 14.40 -33.66 26.45
N SER A 192 13.87 -33.92 27.65
CA SER A 192 13.65 -35.27 28.17
C SER A 192 12.60 -36.06 27.38
N ASP A 193 11.66 -35.36 26.73
CA ASP A 193 10.65 -35.95 25.83
C ASP A 193 11.22 -36.46 24.49
N VAL A 194 12.51 -36.22 24.23
CA VAL A 194 13.22 -36.60 23.01
C VAL A 194 14.49 -37.37 23.36
N ALA A 195 14.45 -38.69 23.21
CA ALA A 195 15.52 -39.59 23.65
C ALA A 195 16.87 -39.29 22.97
N LEU A 196 16.86 -38.88 21.70
CA LEU A 196 18.07 -38.47 20.98
C LEU A 196 18.74 -37.26 21.65
N LEU A 197 17.97 -36.23 22.04
CA LEU A 197 18.53 -35.04 22.67
C LEU A 197 19.11 -35.35 24.06
N GLY A 198 18.45 -36.24 24.81
CA GLY A 198 18.97 -36.78 26.06
C GLY A 198 20.32 -37.49 25.87
N MET A 199 20.39 -38.42 24.91
CA MET A 199 21.61 -39.17 24.61
C MET A 199 22.76 -38.26 24.15
N LEU A 200 22.49 -37.27 23.29
CA LEU A 200 23.49 -36.30 22.85
C LEU A 200 24.04 -35.49 24.04
N THR A 201 23.17 -35.10 24.97
CA THR A 201 23.57 -34.39 26.19
C THR A 201 24.49 -35.26 27.07
N GLU A 202 24.12 -36.52 27.30
CA GLU A 202 24.94 -37.47 28.10
C GLU A 202 26.31 -37.70 27.49
N LYS A 203 26.38 -37.81 26.15
CA LYS A 203 27.63 -38.01 25.40
C LYS A 203 28.41 -36.72 25.15
N GLN A 204 27.93 -35.57 25.63
CA GLN A 204 28.49 -34.24 25.36
C GLN A 204 28.65 -33.93 23.86
N ASP A 205 27.80 -34.53 23.02
CA ASP A 205 27.75 -34.30 21.59
C ASP A 205 26.95 -33.02 21.30
N LYS A 206 27.65 -31.97 20.86
CA LYS A 206 27.09 -30.64 20.63
C LYS A 206 26.63 -30.43 19.18
N SER A 207 26.34 -31.50 18.44
CA SER A 207 25.84 -31.40 17.06
C SER A 207 24.45 -30.75 16.96
N LEU A 208 23.56 -31.00 17.93
CA LEU A 208 22.20 -30.44 17.93
C LEU A 208 21.89 -29.59 19.17
N VAL A 209 22.21 -30.10 20.37
CA VAL A 209 21.83 -29.50 21.64
C VAL A 209 23.04 -29.41 22.55
N MET A 210 23.03 -28.43 23.45
CA MET A 210 23.98 -28.34 24.57
C MET A 210 23.26 -27.88 25.82
N ARG A 211 23.78 -28.32 26.98
CA ARG A 211 23.33 -27.87 28.31
C ARG A 211 24.35 -26.89 28.88
N ASP A 212 23.89 -25.75 29.38
CA ASP A 212 24.74 -24.76 30.05
C ASP A 212 25.03 -25.11 31.52
N ALA A 213 25.76 -24.23 32.20
CA ALA A 213 26.13 -24.42 33.61
C ALA A 213 24.95 -24.31 34.58
N ASP A 214 23.88 -23.61 34.20
CA ASP A 214 22.66 -23.42 34.99
C ASP A 214 21.62 -24.53 34.72
N GLY A 215 21.93 -25.42 33.78
CA GLY A 215 21.11 -26.57 33.41
C GLY A 215 20.04 -26.26 32.37
N VAL A 216 20.08 -25.10 31.73
CA VAL A 216 19.25 -24.74 30.58
C VAL A 216 19.82 -25.37 29.32
N TYR A 217 18.94 -25.77 28.41
CA TYR A 217 19.33 -26.39 27.16
C TYR A 217 19.20 -25.39 26.01
N HIS A 218 20.07 -25.53 25.02
CA HIS A 218 20.14 -24.65 23.86
C HIS A 218 20.36 -25.49 22.61
N PHE A 219 19.72 -25.13 21.50
CA PHE A 219 20.20 -25.60 20.20
C PHE A 219 21.62 -25.06 19.97
N SER A 220 22.47 -25.85 19.32
CA SER A 220 23.86 -25.47 19.12
C SER A 220 23.99 -24.20 18.27
N GLY A 221 24.86 -23.27 18.68
CA GLY A 221 24.93 -21.90 18.12
C GLY A 221 25.33 -21.78 16.64
N HIS A 222 25.71 -22.89 15.99
CA HIS A 222 25.96 -22.93 14.54
C HIS A 222 24.70 -23.22 13.72
N ILE A 223 23.60 -23.62 14.36
CA ILE A 223 22.31 -23.91 13.72
C ILE A 223 21.56 -22.61 13.53
N ARG A 224 21.36 -22.20 12.28
CA ARG A 224 20.67 -20.95 11.93
C ARG A 224 19.22 -21.18 11.53
N ASN A 225 18.91 -22.35 10.97
CA ASN A 225 17.58 -22.68 10.48
C ASN A 225 17.37 -24.20 10.37
N LEU A 226 16.19 -24.61 9.90
CA LEU A 226 15.82 -26.02 9.80
C LEU A 226 16.70 -26.83 8.83
N GLN A 227 17.36 -26.19 7.84
CA GLN A 227 18.33 -26.87 6.99
C GLN A 227 19.58 -27.28 7.77
N ASP A 228 20.02 -26.45 8.71
CA ASP A 228 21.15 -26.78 9.60
C ASP A 228 20.76 -27.94 10.54
N VAL A 229 19.53 -27.96 11.05
CA VAL A 229 18.99 -29.09 11.83
C VAL A 229 18.96 -30.37 11.00
N ASN A 230 18.45 -30.31 9.77
CA ASN A 230 18.42 -31.47 8.86
C ASN A 230 19.83 -32.01 8.62
N ARG A 231 20.81 -31.15 8.33
CA ARG A 231 22.20 -31.58 8.11
C ARG A 231 22.82 -32.23 9.35
N ALA A 232 22.53 -31.72 10.54
CA ALA A 232 22.99 -32.31 11.79
C ALA A 232 22.34 -33.69 12.01
N LEU A 233 21.03 -33.82 11.78
CA LEU A 233 20.31 -35.11 11.84
C LEU A 233 20.86 -36.11 10.82
N ASP A 234 21.11 -35.71 9.57
CA ASP A 234 21.68 -36.58 8.53
C ASP A 234 23.08 -37.09 8.91
N SER A 235 23.91 -36.22 9.50
CA SER A 235 25.23 -36.59 10.02
C SER A 235 25.13 -37.59 11.17
N LEU A 236 24.21 -37.36 12.11
CA LEU A 236 23.94 -38.28 13.23
C LEU A 236 23.41 -39.62 12.73
N LYS A 237 22.53 -39.62 11.73
CA LYS A 237 21.95 -40.83 11.13
C LYS A 237 23.00 -41.76 10.53
N SER A 238 24.12 -41.21 10.06
CA SER A 238 25.25 -42.00 9.54
C SER A 238 25.99 -42.80 10.63
N GLN A 239 25.73 -42.51 11.91
CA GLN A 239 26.34 -43.18 13.05
C GLN A 239 25.39 -44.28 13.58
N PRO A 240 25.83 -45.55 13.65
CA PRO A 240 24.94 -46.67 13.97
C PRO A 240 24.18 -46.53 15.30
N TRP A 241 24.78 -45.89 16.31
CA TRP A 241 24.19 -45.73 17.64
C TRP A 241 23.13 -44.62 17.72
N TYR A 242 23.01 -43.75 16.72
CA TYR A 242 21.98 -42.71 16.65
C TYR A 242 20.92 -42.98 15.58
N ALA A 243 21.19 -43.86 14.61
CA ALA A 243 20.36 -44.05 13.42
C ALA A 243 18.88 -44.32 13.74
N GLU A 244 18.57 -45.25 14.64
CA GLU A 244 17.18 -45.59 15.01
C GLU A 244 16.45 -44.41 15.68
N LEU A 245 17.14 -43.69 16.57
CA LEU A 245 16.58 -42.52 17.25
C LEU A 245 16.36 -41.35 16.29
N VAL A 246 17.27 -41.13 15.34
CA VAL A 246 17.11 -40.10 14.32
C VAL A 246 15.87 -40.39 13.46
N GLU A 247 15.68 -41.64 13.03
CA GLU A 247 14.48 -42.01 12.25
C GLU A 247 13.19 -41.83 13.05
N ALA A 248 13.20 -42.21 14.33
CA ALA A 248 12.02 -42.10 15.19
C ALA A 248 11.66 -40.65 15.58
N GLU A 249 12.65 -39.78 15.79
CA GLU A 249 12.43 -38.50 16.49
C GLU A 249 12.74 -37.25 15.66
N SER A 250 13.23 -37.38 14.42
CA SER A 250 13.55 -36.23 13.55
C SER A 250 12.44 -35.20 13.46
N GLN A 251 11.18 -35.64 13.31
CA GLN A 251 10.04 -34.71 13.19
C GLN A 251 9.75 -33.96 14.50
N LYS A 252 9.92 -34.62 15.66
CA LYS A 252 9.77 -33.98 16.97
C LYS A 252 10.83 -32.90 17.18
N ILE A 253 12.07 -33.17 16.81
CA ILE A 253 13.18 -32.20 16.91
C ILE A 253 12.94 -31.00 16.00
N LYS A 254 12.49 -31.23 14.75
CA LYS A 254 12.13 -30.16 13.82
C LYS A 254 10.98 -29.31 14.38
N ALA A 255 9.96 -29.94 14.95
CA ALA A 255 8.85 -29.24 15.59
C ALA A 255 9.30 -28.45 16.83
N LEU A 256 10.20 -28.99 17.66
CA LEU A 256 10.75 -28.28 18.81
C LEU A 256 11.60 -27.07 18.40
N PHE A 257 12.44 -27.23 17.37
CA PHE A 257 13.20 -26.13 16.79
C PHE A 257 12.28 -25.02 16.28
N GLU A 258 11.24 -25.41 15.52
CA GLU A 258 10.24 -24.47 15.01
C GLU A 258 9.46 -23.79 16.14
N ALA A 259 9.06 -24.51 17.17
CA ALA A 259 8.38 -23.96 18.35
C ALA A 259 9.28 -23.05 19.19
N THR A 260 10.61 -23.13 19.05
CA THR A 260 11.56 -22.26 19.77
C THR A 260 11.79 -20.96 19.00
N PHE A 261 11.90 -21.04 17.67
CA PHE A 261 12.32 -19.90 16.85
C PHE A 261 11.22 -19.27 16.00
N HIS A 262 10.08 -19.94 15.83
CA HIS A 262 8.93 -19.46 15.05
C HIS A 262 9.32 -18.92 13.66
N HIS A 263 10.16 -19.67 12.94
CA HIS A 263 10.67 -19.24 11.64
C HIS A 263 9.58 -19.22 10.55
N ASN A 264 8.49 -19.97 10.73
CA ASN A 264 7.29 -19.89 9.90
C ASN A 264 6.62 -18.51 9.94
N GLU A 265 6.88 -17.70 10.98
CA GLU A 265 6.41 -16.32 11.11
C GLU A 265 7.46 -15.29 10.63
N PHE A 266 8.63 -15.73 10.15
CA PHE A 266 9.66 -14.84 9.65
C PHE A 266 9.25 -14.22 8.30
N THR A 267 8.87 -12.95 8.33
CA THR A 267 8.46 -12.18 7.14
C THR A 267 9.62 -11.44 6.46
N GLY A 268 10.88 -11.73 6.83
CA GLY A 268 12.06 -11.00 6.39
C GLY A 268 12.69 -10.12 7.48
N ARG A 269 13.68 -9.31 7.08
CA ARG A 269 14.50 -8.48 8.01
C ARG A 269 13.73 -7.43 8.80
N SER A 270 12.51 -7.11 8.36
CA SER A 270 11.61 -6.09 8.90
C SER A 270 11.47 -6.15 10.42
N GLY A 271 11.25 -7.36 10.95
CA GLY A 271 11.07 -7.60 12.38
C GLY A 271 12.35 -7.78 13.18
N THR A 272 13.55 -7.68 12.58
CA THR A 272 14.82 -8.07 13.22
C THR A 272 15.90 -6.99 13.22
N PHE A 273 15.56 -5.75 12.84
CA PHE A 273 16.44 -4.59 12.88
C PHE A 273 15.67 -3.30 13.24
N PHE A 274 16.38 -2.21 13.55
CA PHE A 274 15.81 -1.02 14.24
C PHE A 274 15.93 0.30 13.45
N ALA A 275 16.11 0.23 12.13
CA ALA A 275 16.23 1.38 11.23
C ALA A 275 15.71 1.00 9.83
N TYR A 276 15.71 1.93 8.87
CA TYR A 276 15.12 1.72 7.54
C TYR A 276 13.64 1.33 7.63
N GLU A 277 13.26 0.17 7.10
CA GLU A 277 11.91 -0.37 7.27
C GLU A 277 11.67 -0.91 8.69
N GLY A 278 12.71 -1.13 9.50
CA GLY A 278 12.68 -1.90 10.75
C GLY A 278 11.85 -1.33 11.90
N LEU A 279 11.91 -2.04 13.02
CA LEU A 279 11.12 -1.76 14.22
C LEU A 279 11.29 -0.32 14.70
N GLY A 280 10.16 0.37 14.92
CA GLY A 280 10.09 1.74 15.44
C GLY A 280 10.48 2.84 14.44
N SER A 281 10.77 2.48 13.18
CA SER A 281 11.13 3.44 12.14
C SER A 281 9.90 3.91 11.35
N VAL A 282 9.74 5.23 11.21
CA VAL A 282 8.75 5.81 10.31
C VAL A 282 9.32 5.78 8.89
N TYR A 283 8.63 5.13 7.96
CA TYR A 283 9.01 5.07 6.55
C TYR A 283 8.14 6.01 5.72
N TRP A 284 8.68 7.19 5.38
CA TRP A 284 7.88 8.35 4.96
C TRP A 284 7.14 8.16 3.64
N HIS A 285 7.65 7.32 2.73
CA HIS A 285 6.93 7.04 1.48
C HIS A 285 5.59 6.33 1.74
N MET A 286 5.50 5.44 2.73
CA MET A 286 4.22 4.79 3.07
C MET A 286 3.25 5.76 3.75
N VAL A 287 3.78 6.66 4.60
CA VAL A 287 2.97 7.73 5.21
C VAL A 287 2.45 8.69 4.13
N ALA A 288 3.23 8.99 3.08
CA ALA A 288 2.77 9.83 1.98
C ALA A 288 1.73 9.14 1.09
N LYS A 289 1.78 7.82 0.96
CA LYS A 289 0.68 7.05 0.37
C LYS A 289 -0.58 7.07 1.24
N LEU A 290 -0.44 7.00 2.57
CA LEU A 290 -1.57 7.20 3.48
C LEU A 290 -2.18 8.59 3.31
N LEU A 291 -1.34 9.63 3.22
CA LEU A 291 -1.79 11.01 2.99
C LEU A 291 -2.63 11.09 1.70
N LEU A 292 -2.13 10.52 0.60
CA LEU A 292 -2.85 10.50 -0.68
C LEU A 292 -4.15 9.67 -0.61
N ALA A 293 -4.14 8.49 0.01
CA ALA A 293 -5.34 7.67 0.14
C ALA A 293 -6.41 8.36 1.01
N ALA A 294 -6.01 9.02 2.10
CA ALA A 294 -6.90 9.81 2.93
C ALA A 294 -7.45 11.03 2.18
N GLN A 295 -6.63 11.66 1.33
CA GLN A 295 -7.04 12.74 0.45
C GLN A 295 -8.14 12.31 -0.52
N GLU A 296 -7.88 11.25 -1.30
CA GLU A 296 -8.82 10.70 -2.26
C GLU A 296 -10.12 10.26 -1.59
N THR A 297 -10.03 9.74 -0.36
CA THR A 297 -11.20 9.39 0.45
C THR A 297 -12.01 10.64 0.83
N ALA A 298 -11.37 11.70 1.33
CA ALA A 298 -12.06 12.95 1.67
C ALA A 298 -12.72 13.59 0.43
N LEU A 299 -12.06 13.53 -0.73
CA LEU A 299 -12.61 14.03 -2.00
C LEU A 299 -13.77 13.17 -2.51
N ARG A 300 -13.69 11.84 -2.38
CA ARG A 300 -14.74 10.90 -2.81
C ARG A 300 -16.04 11.11 -2.04
N PHE A 301 -15.94 11.37 -0.73
CA PHE A 301 -17.08 11.59 0.16
C PHE A 301 -17.34 13.08 0.42
N LYS A 302 -16.94 13.96 -0.50
CA LYS A 302 -17.26 15.37 -0.41
C LYS A 302 -18.79 15.56 -0.44
N GLY A 303 -19.32 16.29 0.55
CA GLY A 303 -20.75 16.50 0.72
C GLY A 303 -21.49 15.42 1.51
N ASP A 304 -20.81 14.36 1.93
CA ASP A 304 -21.35 13.38 2.88
C ASP A 304 -21.28 13.90 4.33
N ALA A 305 -22.05 13.31 5.25
CA ALA A 305 -22.02 13.64 6.67
C ALA A 305 -20.64 13.46 7.31
N THR A 306 -19.78 12.61 6.73
CA THR A 306 -18.41 12.37 7.19
C THR A 306 -17.37 13.32 6.60
N ALA A 307 -17.75 14.23 5.68
CA ALA A 307 -16.80 15.01 4.89
C ALA A 307 -15.80 15.79 5.74
N ASP A 308 -16.28 16.55 6.74
CA ASP A 308 -15.41 17.38 7.59
C ASP A 308 -14.48 16.52 8.45
N ALA A 309 -15.00 15.43 9.03
CA ALA A 309 -14.19 14.53 9.83
C ALA A 309 -13.10 13.82 9.00
N LEU A 310 -13.38 13.47 7.74
CA LEU A 310 -12.37 12.91 6.82
C LEU A 310 -11.31 13.95 6.45
N ARG A 311 -11.71 15.21 6.22
CA ARG A 311 -10.77 16.33 6.00
C ARG A 311 -9.88 16.58 7.21
N GLU A 312 -10.42 16.47 8.43
CA GLU A 312 -9.66 16.57 9.67
C GLU A 312 -8.64 15.43 9.80
N CYS A 313 -9.01 14.19 9.47
CA CYS A 313 -8.07 13.06 9.44
C CYS A 313 -6.95 13.29 8.42
N TYR A 314 -7.26 13.76 7.22
CA TYR A 314 -6.27 14.15 6.21
C TYR A 314 -5.31 15.22 6.77
N ALA A 315 -5.86 16.28 7.36
CA ALA A 315 -5.06 17.36 7.94
C ALA A 315 -4.17 16.86 9.10
N ASP A 316 -4.64 15.91 9.91
CA ASP A 316 -3.83 15.30 10.99
C ASP A 316 -2.64 14.52 10.45
N ILE A 317 -2.84 13.69 9.43
CA ILE A 317 -1.74 12.97 8.76
C ILE A 317 -0.74 13.96 8.17
N ARG A 318 -1.23 15.03 7.52
CA ARG A 318 -0.39 16.05 6.90
C ARG A 318 0.49 16.78 7.93
N ARG A 319 -0.03 17.08 9.12
CA ARG A 319 0.74 17.74 10.20
C ARG A 319 1.97 16.93 10.62
N GLY A 320 1.97 15.61 10.46
CA GLY A 320 3.11 14.74 10.79
C GLY A 320 4.35 14.92 9.89
N PHE A 321 4.21 15.56 8.73
CA PHE A 321 5.31 15.73 7.77
C PHE A 321 6.35 16.75 8.21
N GLY A 322 7.59 16.56 7.74
CA GLY A 322 8.77 17.33 8.13
C GLY A 322 8.59 18.84 8.05
N PHE A 323 8.00 19.36 6.98
CA PHE A 323 7.82 20.81 6.75
C PHE A 323 6.92 21.51 7.78
N ASN A 324 6.22 20.77 8.66
CA ASN A 324 5.45 21.31 9.77
C ASN A 324 6.20 21.23 11.12
N LYS A 325 7.46 20.78 11.14
CA LYS A 325 8.24 20.53 12.34
C LYS A 325 9.45 21.46 12.45
N PRO A 326 9.88 21.80 13.67
CA PRO A 326 11.14 22.50 13.86
C PRO A 326 12.32 21.60 13.44
N PRO A 327 13.44 22.17 12.95
CA PRO A 327 14.61 21.40 12.50
C PRO A 327 15.14 20.41 13.53
N GLN A 328 15.08 20.74 14.83
CA GLN A 328 15.51 19.86 15.91
C GLN A 328 14.63 18.62 16.08
N ALA A 329 13.32 18.74 15.89
CA ALA A 329 12.40 17.58 15.98
C ALA A 329 12.48 16.70 14.73
N TYR A 330 12.70 17.30 13.56
CA TYR A 330 12.88 16.56 12.30
C TYR A 330 14.28 15.92 12.22
N GLY A 331 15.29 16.57 12.80
CA GLY A 331 16.69 16.17 12.77
C GLY A 331 17.42 16.50 11.47
N ALA A 332 16.85 17.37 10.63
CA ALA A 332 17.39 17.85 9.36
C ALA A 332 16.70 19.16 8.94
N PHE A 333 16.98 19.65 7.72
CA PHE A 333 16.22 20.75 7.12
C PHE A 333 14.77 20.29 6.80
N PRO A 334 13.73 20.89 7.40
CA PRO A 334 12.34 20.40 7.30
C PRO A 334 11.73 20.34 5.89
N ALA A 335 12.21 21.17 4.97
CA ALA A 335 11.73 21.18 3.59
C ALA A 335 12.34 20.06 2.73
N ASP A 336 13.41 19.42 3.20
CA ASP A 336 14.08 18.36 2.46
C ASP A 336 13.40 17.01 2.70
N PRO A 337 13.17 16.22 1.63
CA PRO A 337 12.62 14.88 1.77
C PRO A 337 13.67 13.89 2.29
N TYR A 338 13.24 12.97 3.16
CA TYR A 338 14.06 11.87 3.69
C TYR A 338 13.27 10.56 3.62
N SER A 339 13.97 9.43 3.52
CA SER A 339 13.31 8.13 3.33
C SER A 339 12.66 7.62 4.62
N HIS A 340 13.35 7.76 5.76
CA HIS A 340 12.87 7.24 7.03
C HIS A 340 13.41 8.02 8.24
N THR A 341 12.73 7.87 9.38
CA THR A 341 13.16 8.39 10.69
C THR A 341 13.14 7.25 11.70
N PRO A 342 14.30 6.66 12.06
CA PRO A 342 14.37 5.62 13.09
C PRO A 342 13.98 6.16 14.46
N LYS A 343 13.50 5.27 15.34
CA LYS A 343 13.22 5.60 16.74
C LYS A 343 14.46 6.20 17.41
N GLY A 344 14.25 7.33 18.12
CA GLY A 344 15.32 8.02 18.85
C GLY A 344 16.34 8.74 17.96
N GLN A 345 16.09 8.88 16.65
CA GLN A 345 16.98 9.55 15.70
C GLN A 345 16.24 10.59 14.86
N GLY A 346 17.02 11.43 14.18
CA GLY A 346 16.54 12.34 13.13
C GLY A 346 16.36 11.65 11.77
N ALA A 347 15.82 12.40 10.80
CA ALA A 347 15.59 11.95 9.43
C ALA A 347 16.85 11.40 8.74
N LYS A 348 16.70 10.34 7.92
CA LYS A 348 17.79 9.60 7.25
C LYS A 348 17.50 9.39 5.76
N GLN A 349 18.58 9.31 4.97
CA GLN A 349 18.59 9.15 3.51
C GLN A 349 17.88 10.31 2.76
N PRO A 350 18.59 11.44 2.53
CA PRO A 350 18.01 12.63 1.90
C PRO A 350 17.70 12.43 0.42
N GLY A 351 16.74 13.21 -0.08
CA GLY A 351 16.55 13.47 -1.51
C GLY A 351 15.57 12.50 -2.18
N MET A 352 16.10 11.56 -2.96
CA MET A 352 15.35 10.83 -4.01
C MET A 352 14.47 9.68 -3.47
N THR A 353 13.63 9.96 -2.48
CA THR A 353 12.60 9.04 -1.99
C THR A 353 11.31 9.15 -2.82
N GLY A 354 10.63 8.02 -3.03
CA GLY A 354 9.32 7.99 -3.68
C GLY A 354 8.23 8.81 -2.97
N MET A 355 8.46 9.23 -1.72
CA MET A 355 7.57 10.14 -0.98
C MET A 355 7.22 11.39 -1.78
N VAL A 356 8.18 11.96 -2.51
CA VAL A 356 8.00 13.25 -3.19
C VAL A 356 6.90 13.22 -4.25
N LYS A 357 6.73 12.09 -4.95
CA LYS A 357 5.68 11.98 -5.98
C LYS A 357 4.28 12.02 -5.37
N GLU A 358 4.10 11.40 -4.19
CA GLU A 358 2.80 11.35 -3.52
C GLU A 358 2.46 12.74 -2.98
N VAL A 359 3.45 13.47 -2.44
CA VAL A 359 3.26 14.84 -1.96
C VAL A 359 2.98 15.82 -3.11
N ILE A 360 3.57 15.62 -4.29
CA ILE A 360 3.21 16.39 -5.50
C ILE A 360 1.74 16.16 -5.87
N LEU A 361 1.28 14.90 -5.85
CA LEU A 361 -0.11 14.56 -6.14
C LEU A 361 -1.07 15.14 -5.09
N THR A 362 -0.73 15.06 -3.81
CA THR A 362 -1.57 15.66 -2.77
C THR A 362 -1.60 17.17 -2.89
N ARG A 363 -0.48 17.80 -3.22
CA ARG A 363 -0.40 19.26 -3.36
C ARG A 363 -1.33 19.79 -4.45
N ARG A 364 -1.55 19.03 -5.53
CA ARG A 364 -2.50 19.39 -6.60
C ARG A 364 -3.91 19.63 -6.07
N ALA A 365 -4.45 18.71 -5.27
CA ALA A 365 -5.78 18.89 -4.69
C ALA A 365 -5.80 19.95 -3.57
N GLU A 366 -4.70 20.13 -2.82
CA GLU A 366 -4.58 21.24 -1.85
C GLU A 366 -4.61 22.62 -2.52
N THR A 367 -4.01 22.73 -3.72
CA THR A 367 -4.09 23.94 -4.55
C THR A 367 -5.42 24.08 -5.30
N GLY A 368 -6.29 23.07 -5.14
CA GLY A 368 -7.68 23.12 -5.58
C GLY A 368 -7.90 22.95 -7.07
N PHE A 369 -7.07 22.17 -7.78
CA PHE A 369 -7.32 21.85 -9.19
C PHE A 369 -7.36 20.34 -9.47
N ASP A 370 -8.23 19.94 -10.40
CA ASP A 370 -8.37 18.58 -10.90
C ASP A 370 -8.64 18.58 -12.42
N ILE A 371 -8.73 17.39 -13.03
CA ILE A 371 -9.05 17.18 -14.44
C ILE A 371 -10.24 16.24 -14.51
N ALA A 372 -11.35 16.74 -15.07
CA ALA A 372 -12.58 15.97 -15.21
C ALA A 372 -13.17 16.18 -16.61
N GLY A 373 -13.49 15.08 -17.30
CA GLY A 373 -14.08 15.13 -18.65
C GLY A 373 -13.24 15.93 -19.66
N GLY A 374 -11.91 15.82 -19.59
CA GLY A 374 -10.98 16.57 -20.46
C GLY A 374 -10.83 18.05 -20.13
N LYS A 375 -11.41 18.53 -19.01
CA LYS A 375 -11.38 19.94 -18.59
C LYS A 375 -10.58 20.12 -17.31
N LEU A 376 -9.88 21.25 -17.20
CA LEU A 376 -9.38 21.73 -15.92
C LEU A 376 -10.55 22.23 -15.07
N VAL A 377 -10.66 21.69 -13.86
CA VAL A 377 -11.67 22.07 -12.88
C VAL A 377 -11.00 22.51 -11.59
N PHE A 378 -11.63 23.44 -10.89
CA PHE A 378 -11.14 23.99 -9.64
C PHE A 378 -12.11 23.70 -8.50
N ASP A 379 -11.61 23.16 -7.39
CA ASP A 379 -12.38 22.80 -6.21
C ASP A 379 -11.48 23.00 -4.96
N PRO A 380 -11.68 24.06 -4.17
CA PRO A 380 -10.77 24.39 -3.08
C PRO A 380 -11.11 23.69 -1.77
N ILE A 381 -11.85 22.57 -1.79
CA ILE A 381 -12.31 21.87 -0.59
C ILE A 381 -11.19 21.48 0.40
N LEU A 382 -9.96 21.26 -0.09
CA LEU A 382 -8.78 20.95 0.73
C LEU A 382 -7.82 22.13 0.89
N MET A 383 -8.14 23.30 0.34
CA MET A 383 -7.27 24.46 0.43
C MET A 383 -7.28 25.04 1.85
N ASP A 384 -6.09 25.29 2.38
CA ASP A 384 -5.92 26.00 3.64
C ASP A 384 -5.84 27.52 3.38
N ARG A 385 -6.85 28.26 3.84
CA ARG A 385 -6.91 29.73 3.71
C ARG A 385 -5.68 30.44 4.26
N ARG A 386 -4.97 29.83 5.22
CA ARG A 386 -3.75 30.39 5.83
C ARG A 386 -2.56 30.41 4.86
N GLU A 387 -2.64 29.70 3.74
CA GLU A 387 -1.64 29.75 2.69
C GLU A 387 -1.79 30.96 1.76
N LEU A 388 -2.92 31.68 1.83
CA LEU A 388 -3.11 32.92 1.07
C LEU A 388 -2.20 34.04 1.63
N LEU A 389 -1.66 34.83 0.71
CA LEU A 389 -0.79 35.94 1.05
C LEU A 389 -1.51 37.00 1.90
N THR A 390 -0.87 37.44 2.97
CA THR A 390 -1.37 38.53 3.84
C THR A 390 -0.99 39.93 3.34
N ARG A 391 -0.15 40.00 2.30
CA ARG A 391 0.29 41.22 1.61
C ARG A 391 0.56 40.93 0.14
N SER A 392 0.49 41.95 -0.71
CA SER A 392 0.88 41.79 -2.11
C SER A 392 2.34 41.35 -2.27
N ALA A 393 2.61 40.62 -3.34
CA ALA A 393 3.95 40.13 -3.67
C ALA A 393 4.09 39.91 -5.18
N THR A 394 5.32 39.85 -5.68
CA THR A 394 5.60 39.52 -7.07
C THR A 394 5.90 38.03 -7.20
N PHE A 395 5.24 37.34 -8.13
CA PHE A 395 5.51 35.96 -8.49
C PHE A 395 6.38 35.89 -9.74
N SER A 396 7.65 35.52 -9.56
CA SER A 396 8.58 35.26 -10.66
C SER A 396 8.50 33.79 -11.09
N TYR A 397 8.34 33.54 -12.39
CA TYR A 397 8.20 32.19 -12.95
C TYR A 397 8.86 32.09 -14.33
N LEU A 398 9.03 30.87 -14.82
CA LEU A 398 9.45 30.60 -16.20
C LEU A 398 8.20 30.28 -17.04
N ASP A 399 7.99 30.98 -18.15
CA ASP A 399 6.93 30.68 -19.10
C ASP A 399 7.24 29.43 -19.96
N VAL A 400 6.29 28.99 -20.78
CA VAL A 400 6.45 27.79 -21.66
C VAL A 400 7.59 27.91 -22.67
N ARG A 401 8.15 29.12 -22.88
CA ARG A 401 9.31 29.41 -23.73
C ARG A 401 10.62 29.51 -22.94
N GLY A 402 10.58 29.27 -21.63
CA GLY A 402 11.71 29.33 -20.72
C GLY A 402 12.15 30.76 -20.36
N GLN A 403 11.30 31.76 -20.59
CA GLN A 403 11.60 33.15 -20.24
C GLN A 403 11.10 33.48 -18.84
N VAL A 404 11.88 34.28 -18.11
CA VAL A 404 11.48 34.80 -16.80
C VAL A 404 10.40 35.85 -17.01
N GLN A 405 9.29 35.67 -16.31
CA GLN A 405 8.15 36.58 -16.28
C GLN A 405 7.78 36.88 -14.82
N GLU A 406 7.02 37.95 -14.62
CA GLU A 406 6.54 38.36 -13.30
C GLU A 406 5.03 38.65 -13.34
N ILE A 407 4.32 38.27 -12.28
CA ILE A 407 2.92 38.60 -12.05
C ILE A 407 2.78 39.19 -10.65
N GLU A 408 2.10 40.33 -10.55
CA GLU A 408 1.73 40.91 -9.26
C GLU A 408 0.58 40.12 -8.62
N LEU A 409 0.79 39.67 -7.38
CA LEU A 409 -0.19 38.95 -6.59
C LEU A 409 -0.85 39.90 -5.59
N PRO A 410 -2.19 40.04 -5.60
CA PRO A 410 -2.89 40.83 -4.60
C PRO A 410 -2.87 40.12 -3.23
N THR A 411 -3.10 40.88 -2.15
CA THR A 411 -3.41 40.30 -0.83
C THR A 411 -4.61 39.35 -0.94
N GLY A 412 -4.57 38.21 -0.24
CA GLY A 412 -5.61 37.18 -0.28
C GLY A 412 -5.52 36.24 -1.49
N SER A 413 -4.37 36.22 -2.17
CA SER A 413 -4.11 35.31 -3.30
C SER A 413 -2.94 34.36 -3.02
N LEU A 414 -2.84 33.33 -3.84
CA LEU A 414 -1.67 32.45 -3.96
C LEU A 414 -1.41 32.17 -5.44
N ALA A 415 -0.18 31.77 -5.78
CA ALA A 415 0.17 31.42 -7.14
C ALA A 415 0.84 30.05 -7.22
N TYR A 416 0.56 29.34 -8.31
CA TYR A 416 1.21 28.10 -8.72
C TYR A 416 1.15 27.97 -10.24
N THR A 417 1.66 26.86 -10.78
CA THR A 417 1.59 26.59 -12.23
C THR A 417 0.93 25.25 -12.51
N ILE A 418 0.20 25.18 -13.62
CA ILE A 418 -0.33 23.95 -14.21
C ILE A 418 0.22 23.87 -15.62
N CYS A 419 0.98 22.82 -15.94
CA CYS A 419 1.67 22.70 -17.24
C CYS A 419 2.50 23.95 -17.59
N GLN A 420 3.07 24.62 -16.57
CA GLN A 420 3.81 25.88 -16.69
C GLN A 420 2.98 27.12 -17.04
N THR A 421 1.65 27.01 -17.17
CA THR A 421 0.74 28.17 -17.17
C THR A 421 0.51 28.61 -15.71
N PRO A 422 0.77 29.87 -15.35
CA PRO A 422 0.50 30.40 -14.02
C PRO A 422 -0.99 30.44 -13.71
N VAL A 423 -1.31 30.15 -12.44
CA VAL A 423 -2.63 30.31 -11.86
C VAL A 423 -2.50 31.22 -10.65
N VAL A 424 -3.17 32.37 -10.71
CA VAL A 424 -3.40 33.25 -9.56
C VAL A 424 -4.73 32.85 -8.96
N PHE A 425 -4.69 32.12 -7.84
CA PHE A 425 -5.87 31.73 -7.10
C PHE A 425 -6.21 32.78 -6.05
N GLN A 426 -7.48 33.13 -5.91
CA GLN A 426 -7.96 34.10 -4.93
C GLN A 426 -9.33 33.74 -4.36
N SER A 427 -9.57 34.15 -3.12
CA SER A 427 -10.89 34.07 -2.49
C SER A 427 -11.82 35.14 -3.07
N SER A 428 -13.05 34.78 -3.41
CA SER A 428 -14.05 35.69 -3.98
C SER A 428 -15.46 35.23 -3.64
N GLU A 429 -16.40 36.18 -3.51
CA GLU A 429 -17.83 35.89 -3.37
C GLU A 429 -18.46 35.32 -4.66
N ARG A 430 -17.80 35.51 -5.81
CA ARG A 430 -18.23 35.01 -7.11
C ARG A 430 -17.21 34.01 -7.65
N MET A 431 -17.71 32.81 -7.99
CA MET A 431 -16.93 31.79 -8.70
C MET A 431 -16.78 32.14 -10.18
N CYS A 432 -15.56 32.43 -10.61
CA CYS A 432 -15.22 32.61 -12.02
C CYS A 432 -13.75 32.33 -12.29
N ILE A 433 -13.45 32.02 -13.55
CA ILE A 433 -12.09 31.88 -14.07
C ILE A 433 -11.88 32.94 -15.15
N THR A 434 -10.89 33.80 -14.97
CA THR A 434 -10.46 34.77 -15.97
C THR A 434 -9.23 34.21 -16.70
N VAL A 435 -9.37 34.01 -18.00
CA VAL A 435 -8.32 33.54 -18.89
C VAL A 435 -7.67 34.74 -19.55
N HIS A 436 -6.36 34.91 -19.33
CA HIS A 436 -5.56 35.95 -19.98
C HIS A 436 -4.73 35.32 -21.10
N HIS A 437 -4.99 35.72 -22.33
CA HIS A 437 -4.35 35.18 -23.52
C HIS A 437 -3.08 35.96 -23.90
N ALA A 438 -2.19 35.29 -24.64
CA ALA A 438 -0.92 35.88 -25.08
C ALA A 438 -1.06 37.03 -26.09
N ASP A 439 -2.22 37.15 -26.74
CA ASP A 439 -2.56 38.28 -27.62
C ASP A 439 -3.15 39.48 -26.86
N GLY A 440 -3.27 39.38 -25.53
CA GLY A 440 -3.88 40.39 -24.66
C GLY A 440 -5.39 40.26 -24.50
N ALA A 441 -6.04 39.30 -25.16
CA ALA A 441 -7.46 39.04 -24.95
C ALA A 441 -7.72 38.50 -23.54
N VAL A 442 -8.82 38.93 -22.93
CA VAL A 442 -9.25 38.49 -21.61
C VAL A 442 -10.66 37.93 -21.72
N ARG A 443 -10.85 36.70 -21.21
CA ARG A 443 -12.14 36.02 -21.23
C ARG A 443 -12.51 35.56 -19.83
N GLU A 444 -13.70 35.93 -19.38
CA GLU A 444 -14.27 35.41 -18.13
C GLU A 444 -15.14 34.17 -18.43
N ILE A 445 -14.96 33.12 -17.63
CA ILE A 445 -15.77 31.91 -17.63
C ILE A 445 -16.43 31.82 -16.26
N ALA A 446 -17.76 31.78 -16.23
CA ALA A 446 -18.51 31.62 -14.98
C ALA A 446 -18.37 30.20 -14.43
N GLY A 447 -18.28 30.07 -13.11
CA GLY A 447 -18.16 28.78 -12.44
C GLY A 447 -16.70 28.36 -12.19
N HIS A 448 -16.47 27.04 -12.20
CA HIS A 448 -15.27 26.42 -11.66
C HIS A 448 -14.55 25.50 -12.65
N ALA A 449 -14.91 25.55 -13.94
CA ALA A 449 -14.34 24.69 -14.97
C ALA A 449 -14.00 25.50 -16.22
N LEU A 450 -12.83 25.21 -16.81
CA LEU A 450 -12.50 25.69 -18.16
C LEU A 450 -13.26 24.88 -19.22
N ASP A 451 -13.36 25.44 -20.43
CA ASP A 451 -13.78 24.66 -21.59
C ASP A 451 -12.67 23.70 -22.08
N GLU A 452 -13.03 22.72 -22.90
CA GLU A 452 -12.11 21.69 -23.40
C GLU A 452 -10.99 22.29 -24.25
N VAL A 453 -11.29 23.33 -25.03
CA VAL A 453 -10.30 23.96 -25.91
C VAL A 453 -9.22 24.63 -25.06
N THR A 454 -9.63 25.49 -24.11
CA THR A 454 -8.68 26.19 -23.24
C THR A 454 -7.90 25.22 -22.36
N SER A 455 -8.55 24.17 -21.86
CA SER A 455 -7.87 23.11 -21.10
C SER A 455 -6.81 22.40 -21.95
N SER A 456 -7.15 22.03 -23.18
CA SER A 456 -6.23 21.39 -24.13
C SER A 456 -5.02 22.27 -24.46
N GLN A 457 -5.21 23.58 -24.63
CA GLN A 457 -4.11 24.52 -24.87
C GLN A 457 -3.10 24.51 -23.72
N ILE A 458 -3.59 24.53 -22.47
CA ILE A 458 -2.76 24.43 -21.27
C ILE A 458 -2.04 23.07 -21.21
N PHE A 459 -2.75 21.96 -21.45
CA PHE A 459 -2.16 20.62 -21.43
C PHE A 459 -1.05 20.45 -22.47
N GLN A 460 -1.23 21.02 -23.66
CA GLN A 460 -0.28 20.97 -24.75
C GLN A 460 0.87 21.98 -24.62
N ARG A 461 0.78 22.91 -23.65
CA ARG A 461 1.79 23.95 -23.39
C ARG A 461 2.04 24.82 -24.63
N ASP A 462 0.98 25.14 -25.38
CA ASP A 462 1.08 25.90 -26.63
C ASP A 462 1.36 27.39 -26.43
N GLY A 463 1.20 27.89 -25.21
CA GLY A 463 1.43 29.29 -24.83
C GLY A 463 0.33 30.26 -25.27
N ALA A 464 -0.84 29.77 -25.69
CA ALA A 464 -1.99 30.62 -26.02
C ALA A 464 -2.60 31.27 -24.78
N VAL A 465 -2.54 30.58 -23.63
CA VAL A 465 -2.95 31.10 -22.32
C VAL A 465 -1.71 31.59 -21.57
N SER A 466 -1.65 32.90 -21.30
CA SER A 466 -0.58 33.53 -20.53
C SER A 466 -0.68 33.22 -19.05
N TYR A 467 -1.84 33.40 -18.43
CA TYR A 467 -2.12 33.00 -17.05
C TYR A 467 -3.63 32.94 -16.78
N LEU A 468 -4.00 32.31 -15.66
CA LEU A 468 -5.36 32.26 -15.16
C LEU A 468 -5.50 33.09 -13.87
N THR A 469 -6.63 33.78 -13.71
CA THR A 469 -7.11 34.22 -12.39
C THR A 469 -8.30 33.36 -12.00
N VAL A 470 -8.15 32.59 -10.92
CA VAL A 470 -9.17 31.65 -10.44
C VAL A 470 -9.76 32.22 -9.16
N SER A 471 -11.02 32.64 -9.24
CA SER A 471 -11.75 33.25 -8.12
C SER A 471 -12.74 32.23 -7.59
N MET A 472 -12.55 31.77 -6.34
CA MET A 472 -13.37 30.72 -5.76
C MET A 472 -13.91 31.11 -4.39
N LEU A 473 -15.07 30.55 -4.05
CA LEU A 473 -15.58 30.57 -2.68
C LEU A 473 -14.73 29.60 -1.85
N LEU A 474 -14.10 30.13 -0.80
CA LEU A 474 -13.51 29.31 0.25
C LEU A 474 -14.56 29.20 1.34
N ASN A 475 -14.76 28.02 1.93
CA ASN A 475 -15.56 27.89 3.15
C ASN A 475 -14.70 28.34 4.36
N GLU A 476 -15.36 28.79 5.45
CA GLU A 476 -14.67 29.32 6.64
C GLU A 476 -13.70 28.33 7.30
#